data_AF-A0A5J5EYS5-F1
#
_entry.id   AF-A0A5J5EYS5-F1
#
_cell.length_a   1.000
_cell.length_b   1.000
_cell.length_c   1.000
_cell.angle_alpha   90.00
_cell.angle_beta   90.00
_cell.angle_gamma   90.00
#
_symmetry.space_group_name_H-M   'P 1'
#
loop_
_entity.id
_entity.type
_entity.pdbx_description
1 polymer ?
#
loop_
_entity_poly.entity_id
_entity_poly.type
_entity_poly.pdbx_seq_one_letter_code
_entity_poly.pdbx_strand_id
1 'polypeptide(L)'
;MVKFFENTFSYDYQWPAVTLAYFLRYPNPYSTHVVSTDTLSTRIDPETGTLHITRLHLKRGKLPASVARFIPKIKESYILEKSIVDARNQTLKTENRNLDWDGVLSVVENQVYAPSGPDTTDVKTVVRFESKFGRRAEVTEKRGWLGGWGAGSVQRSIELVGRSRMRDGLQRSREGMKIVLEQLRERGFVGVVKEQRQGQWERWKKVWRGEGKVQEES
;
A
#
# COMPACT_ATOMS: atom_id res chain seq x y z
N MET A 1 -6.51 14.51 -14.69
CA MET A 1 -6.01 13.40 -15.54
C MET A 1 -6.07 12.11 -14.75
N VAL A 2 -6.51 11.00 -15.37
CA VAL A 2 -6.53 9.66 -14.75
C VAL A 2 -5.51 8.76 -15.45
N LYS A 3 -4.75 7.96 -14.68
CA LYS A 3 -3.80 6.97 -15.20
C LYS A 3 -4.00 5.64 -14.48
N PHE A 4 -3.83 4.55 -15.23
CA PHE A 4 -3.91 3.19 -14.73
C PHE A 4 -2.56 2.51 -14.91
N PHE A 5 -2.15 1.78 -13.89
CA PHE A 5 -1.00 0.88 -13.95
C PHE A 5 -1.44 -0.49 -13.48
N GLU A 6 -1.04 -1.51 -14.20
CA GLU A 6 -1.37 -2.89 -13.91
C GLU A 6 -0.08 -3.69 -13.70
N ASN A 7 -0.08 -4.57 -12.70
CA ASN A 7 0.98 -5.52 -12.45
C ASN A 7 0.41 -6.82 -11.90
N THR A 8 0.89 -7.94 -12.42
CA THR A 8 0.57 -9.28 -11.91
C THR A 8 1.81 -9.90 -11.27
N PHE A 9 1.61 -10.66 -10.21
CA PHE A 9 2.65 -11.44 -9.56
C PHE A 9 2.07 -12.72 -8.97
N SER A 10 2.88 -13.76 -8.81
CA SER A 10 2.47 -15.05 -8.24
C SER A 10 3.32 -15.35 -7.01
N TYR A 11 2.66 -15.76 -5.93
CA TYR A 11 3.32 -16.29 -4.73
C TYR A 11 3.27 -17.81 -4.78
N ASP A 12 4.39 -18.47 -4.51
CA ASP A 12 4.50 -19.94 -4.38
C ASP A 12 3.99 -20.41 -3.01
N TYR A 13 2.79 -19.95 -2.65
CA TYR A 13 2.08 -20.26 -1.42
C TYR A 13 0.57 -20.40 -1.71
N GLN A 14 -0.08 -21.26 -0.92
CA GLN A 14 -1.53 -21.44 -0.96
C GLN A 14 -2.28 -20.15 -0.57
N TRP A 15 -3.46 -19.94 -1.16
CA TRP A 15 -4.26 -18.73 -0.94
C TRP A 15 -4.55 -18.41 0.54
N PRO A 16 -4.84 -19.38 1.43
CA PRO A 16 -5.02 -19.10 2.85
C PRO A 16 -3.78 -18.49 3.50
N ALA A 17 -2.58 -18.97 3.14
CA ALA A 17 -1.32 -18.45 3.66
C ALA A 17 -1.05 -17.03 3.16
N VAL A 18 -1.27 -16.76 1.87
CA VAL A 18 -1.15 -15.42 1.28
C VAL A 18 -2.14 -14.44 1.88
N THR A 19 -3.39 -14.87 2.07
CA THR A 19 -4.43 -14.04 2.68
C THR A 19 -4.11 -13.71 4.14
N LEU A 20 -3.63 -14.68 4.91
CA LEU A 20 -3.20 -14.46 6.29
C LEU A 20 -1.98 -13.51 6.35
N ALA A 21 -0.97 -13.76 5.51
CA ALA A 21 0.20 -12.91 5.40
C ALA A 21 -0.17 -11.46 5.05
N TYR A 22 -1.17 -11.25 4.19
CA TYR A 22 -1.65 -9.91 3.84
C TYR A 22 -2.10 -9.10 5.06
N PHE A 23 -2.82 -9.74 5.98
CA PHE A 23 -3.29 -9.07 7.20
C PHE A 23 -2.16 -8.88 8.21
N LEU A 24 -1.18 -9.78 8.23
CA LEU A 24 -0.02 -9.74 9.13
C LEU A 24 1.21 -9.02 8.57
N ARG A 25 1.12 -8.47 7.35
CA ARG A 25 2.26 -7.94 6.61
C ARG A 25 3.02 -6.81 7.31
N TYR A 26 2.45 -6.18 8.34
CA TYR A 26 3.13 -5.16 9.11
C TYR A 26 3.34 -5.61 10.56
N PRO A 27 4.52 -5.32 11.14
CA PRO A 27 5.67 -4.64 10.53
C PRO A 27 6.52 -5.55 9.61
N ASN A 28 7.22 -4.96 8.63
CA ASN A 28 8.24 -5.64 7.81
C ASN A 28 9.35 -4.65 7.38
N PRO A 29 10.57 -5.11 7.03
CA PRO A 29 11.70 -4.22 6.70
C PRO A 29 11.56 -3.44 5.39
N TYR A 30 10.72 -3.89 4.46
CA TYR A 30 10.49 -3.20 3.19
C TYR A 30 9.44 -2.09 3.30
N SER A 31 8.74 -2.01 4.43
CA SER A 31 7.64 -1.08 4.69
C SER A 31 7.86 -0.19 5.91
N THR A 32 9.09 0.29 6.11
CA THR A 32 9.48 1.19 7.23
C THR A 32 8.69 2.50 7.30
N HIS A 33 8.00 2.87 6.22
CA HIS A 33 7.14 4.04 6.16
C HIS A 33 5.80 3.86 6.90
N VAL A 34 5.38 2.65 7.25
CA VAL A 34 4.05 2.39 7.85
C VAL A 34 4.09 2.51 9.37
N VAL A 35 3.72 3.64 9.94
CA VAL A 35 3.84 3.89 11.39
C VAL A 35 2.89 3.02 12.22
N SER A 36 1.63 2.94 11.83
CA SER A 36 0.60 2.18 12.54
C SER A 36 -0.40 1.57 11.58
N THR A 37 -1.14 0.57 12.07
CA THR A 37 -2.22 -0.11 11.36
C THR A 37 -3.28 -0.50 12.36
N ASP A 38 -4.49 0.00 12.15
CA ASP A 38 -5.60 -0.15 13.07
C ASP A 38 -6.81 -0.72 12.32
N THR A 39 -7.45 -1.75 12.89
CA THR A 39 -8.68 -2.30 12.32
C THR A 39 -9.87 -1.49 12.84
N LEU A 40 -10.55 -0.80 11.93
CA LEU A 40 -11.70 0.05 12.27
C LEU A 40 -12.99 -0.76 12.36
N SER A 41 -13.18 -1.73 11.46
CA SER A 41 -14.37 -2.57 11.45
C SER A 41 -14.09 -3.93 10.83
N THR A 42 -14.70 -4.96 11.39
CA THR A 42 -14.73 -6.31 10.85
C THR A 42 -16.17 -6.81 10.91
N ARG A 43 -16.71 -7.27 9.78
CA ARG A 43 -18.07 -7.82 9.72
C ARG A 43 -18.15 -8.93 8.69
N ILE A 44 -18.99 -9.92 8.94
CA ILE A 44 -19.38 -10.90 7.94
C ILE A 44 -20.68 -10.41 7.32
N ASP A 45 -20.73 -10.39 5.99
CA ASP A 45 -21.96 -10.12 5.24
C ASP A 45 -22.89 -11.34 5.38
N PRO A 46 -24.10 -11.18 5.96
CA PRO A 46 -25.01 -12.29 6.20
C PRO A 46 -25.55 -12.92 4.92
N GLU A 47 -25.63 -12.17 3.81
CA GLU A 47 -26.18 -12.68 2.55
C GLU A 47 -25.12 -13.47 1.77
N THR A 48 -23.92 -12.90 1.65
CA THR A 48 -22.84 -13.50 0.84
C THR A 48 -21.91 -14.41 1.64
N GLY A 49 -21.88 -14.28 2.97
CA GLY A 49 -20.93 -14.97 3.85
C GLY A 49 -19.50 -14.44 3.75
N THR A 50 -19.27 -13.33 3.04
CA THR A 50 -17.94 -12.75 2.85
C THR A 50 -17.52 -11.90 4.05
N LEU A 51 -16.22 -11.90 4.37
CA LEU A 51 -15.65 -11.13 5.47
C LEU A 51 -15.18 -9.76 4.96
N HIS A 52 -15.77 -8.69 5.49
CA HIS A 52 -15.42 -7.31 5.18
C HIS A 52 -14.59 -6.73 6.32
N ILE A 53 -13.40 -6.23 6.00
CA ILE A 53 -12.51 -5.60 6.96
C ILE A 53 -12.16 -4.21 6.45
N THR A 54 -12.16 -3.23 7.34
CA THR A 54 -11.67 -1.88 7.06
C THR A 54 -10.56 -1.55 8.05
N ARG A 55 -9.41 -1.16 7.52
CA ARG A 55 -8.23 -0.77 8.31
C ARG A 55 -7.77 0.63 7.94
N LEU A 56 -7.14 1.30 8.90
CA LEU A 56 -6.50 2.59 8.72
C LEU A 56 -4.99 2.42 8.92
N HIS A 57 -4.21 2.90 7.97
CA HIS A 57 -2.75 2.90 8.06
C HIS A 57 -2.23 4.33 8.10
N LEU A 58 -1.36 4.62 9.07
CA LEU A 58 -0.60 5.87 9.10
C LEU A 58 0.74 5.63 8.39
N LYS A 59 1.05 6.41 7.35
CA LYS A 59 2.31 6.32 6.61
C LYS A 59 3.11 7.62 6.72
N ARG A 60 4.40 7.51 7.09
CA ARG A 60 5.39 8.59 7.02
C ARG A 60 6.10 8.58 5.68
N GLY A 61 6.09 9.69 4.98
CA GLY A 61 6.72 9.78 3.68
C GLY A 61 6.90 11.21 3.22
N LYS A 62 7.93 11.42 2.39
CA LYS A 62 8.15 12.70 1.72
C LYS A 62 7.48 12.67 0.35
N LEU A 63 6.81 13.77 0.02
CA LEU A 63 6.44 14.01 -1.37
C LEU A 63 7.69 13.97 -2.26
N PRO A 64 7.55 13.54 -3.52
CA PRO A 64 8.66 13.63 -4.47
C PRO A 64 9.10 15.08 -4.63
N ALA A 65 10.40 15.32 -4.77
CA ALA A 65 10.96 16.68 -4.83
C ALA A 65 10.33 17.55 -5.94
N SER A 66 9.94 16.93 -7.06
CA SER A 66 9.25 17.60 -8.19
C SER A 66 7.86 18.14 -7.84
N VAL A 67 7.17 17.53 -6.87
CA VAL A 67 5.82 17.94 -6.43
C VAL A 67 5.86 18.68 -5.09
N ALA A 68 6.89 18.43 -4.28
CA ALA A 68 7.10 19.05 -2.97
C ALA A 68 7.28 20.58 -3.02
N ARG A 69 7.60 21.15 -4.18
CA ARG A 69 7.67 22.61 -4.38
C ARG A 69 6.29 23.28 -4.50
N PHE A 70 5.25 22.50 -4.79
CA PHE A 70 3.91 23.01 -5.08
C PHE A 70 2.86 22.60 -4.03
N ILE A 71 3.24 21.78 -3.05
CA ILE A 71 2.38 21.28 -1.99
C ILE A 71 3.06 21.52 -0.64
N PRO A 72 2.33 21.90 0.43
CA PRO A 72 2.87 21.97 1.78
C PRO A 72 3.61 20.68 2.17
N LYS A 73 4.62 20.78 3.04
CA LYS A 73 5.41 19.62 3.49
C LYS A 73 4.51 18.61 4.21
N ILE A 74 4.02 17.62 3.47
CA ILE A 74 3.31 16.45 4.03
C ILE A 74 4.35 15.57 4.73
N LYS A 75 4.17 15.36 6.03
CA LYS A 75 5.01 14.46 6.83
C LYS A 75 4.40 13.07 6.97
N GLU A 76 3.08 13.01 7.05
CA GLU A 76 2.29 11.82 7.31
C GLU A 76 1.03 11.81 6.43
N SER A 77 0.54 10.61 6.11
CA SER A 77 -0.69 10.42 5.36
C SER A 77 -1.42 9.16 5.83
N TYR A 78 -2.73 9.28 5.94
CA TYR A 78 -3.66 8.20 6.24
C TYR A 78 -4.10 7.48 4.97
N ILE A 79 -4.00 6.15 5.00
CA ILE A 79 -4.48 5.26 3.95
C ILE A 79 -5.61 4.40 4.52
N LEU A 80 -6.78 4.45 3.88
CA LEU A 80 -7.88 3.56 4.17
C LEU A 80 -7.74 2.30 3.33
N GLU A 81 -7.66 1.15 3.99
CA GLU A 81 -7.75 -0.18 3.37
C GLU A 81 -9.16 -0.72 3.58
N LYS A 82 -9.79 -1.18 2.51
CA LYS A 82 -10.98 -2.03 2.56
C LYS A 82 -10.65 -3.36 1.92
N SER A 83 -10.97 -4.45 2.59
CA SER A 83 -10.76 -5.79 2.07
C SER A 83 -12.01 -6.65 2.20
N ILE A 84 -12.25 -7.47 1.20
CA ILE A 84 -13.32 -8.46 1.17
C ILE A 84 -12.67 -9.82 0.96
N VAL A 85 -12.88 -10.73 1.90
CA VAL A 85 -12.40 -12.11 1.85
C VAL A 85 -13.58 -13.03 1.61
N ASP A 86 -13.51 -13.80 0.53
CA ASP A 86 -14.43 -14.88 0.21
C ASP A 86 -13.69 -16.21 0.37
N ALA A 87 -13.91 -16.88 1.50
CA ALA A 87 -13.26 -18.14 1.81
C ALA A 87 -13.79 -19.31 0.97
N ARG A 88 -15.02 -19.22 0.44
CA ARG A 88 -15.63 -20.28 -0.39
C ARG A 88 -15.03 -20.27 -1.78
N ASN A 89 -14.93 -19.09 -2.39
CA ASN A 89 -14.33 -18.91 -3.71
C ASN A 89 -12.82 -18.67 -3.67
N GLN A 90 -12.22 -18.66 -2.47
CA GLN A 90 -10.79 -18.37 -2.24
C GLN A 90 -10.35 -17.08 -2.95
N THR A 91 -11.04 -15.97 -2.67
CA THR A 91 -10.65 -14.66 -3.21
C THR A 91 -10.48 -13.62 -2.12
N LEU A 92 -9.41 -12.83 -2.23
CA LEU A 92 -9.21 -11.64 -1.41
C LEU A 92 -9.17 -10.44 -2.34
N LYS A 93 -10.11 -9.51 -2.18
CA LYS A 93 -10.17 -8.24 -2.91
C LYS A 93 -9.84 -7.11 -1.97
N THR A 94 -8.99 -6.19 -2.38
CA THR A 94 -8.53 -5.08 -1.53
C THR A 94 -8.57 -3.77 -2.29
N GLU A 95 -8.93 -2.70 -1.60
CA GLU A 95 -8.86 -1.32 -2.08
C GLU A 95 -8.11 -0.48 -1.04
N ASN A 96 -7.00 0.11 -1.44
CA ASN A 96 -6.20 1.04 -0.66
C ASN A 96 -6.33 2.43 -1.26
N ARG A 97 -6.75 3.42 -0.47
CA ARG A 97 -6.84 4.81 -0.91
C ARG A 97 -6.30 5.80 0.12
N ASN A 98 -5.63 6.86 -0.32
CA ASN A 98 -5.30 7.96 0.57
C ASN A 98 -6.56 8.73 0.98
N LEU A 99 -6.65 9.09 2.27
CA LEU A 99 -7.72 9.95 2.79
C LEU A 99 -7.35 11.44 2.68
N ASP A 100 -6.07 11.75 2.86
CA ASP A 100 -5.58 13.12 2.84
C ASP A 100 -5.16 13.54 1.43
N TRP A 101 -5.19 14.85 1.16
CA TRP A 101 -4.67 15.47 -0.08
C TRP A 101 -5.34 14.97 -1.38
N ASP A 102 -6.55 14.41 -1.28
CA ASP A 102 -7.33 13.89 -2.40
C ASP A 102 -7.66 14.96 -3.47
N GLY A 103 -7.71 16.23 -3.05
CA GLY A 103 -7.89 17.40 -3.90
C GLY A 103 -6.67 17.73 -4.76
N VAL A 104 -5.51 17.13 -4.48
CA VAL A 104 -4.28 17.30 -5.27
C VAL A 104 -3.96 16.02 -6.04
N LEU A 105 -3.87 14.89 -5.33
CA LEU A 105 -3.59 13.58 -5.90
C LEU A 105 -4.36 12.50 -5.16
N SER A 106 -5.24 11.81 -5.88
CA SER A 106 -5.92 10.60 -5.41
C SER A 106 -5.21 9.38 -5.99
N VAL A 107 -4.80 8.48 -5.11
CA VAL A 107 -4.17 7.20 -5.44
C VAL A 107 -5.04 6.10 -4.88
N VAL A 108 -5.57 5.26 -5.77
CA VAL A 108 -6.39 4.11 -5.38
C VAL A 108 -5.76 2.86 -5.97
N GLU A 109 -5.31 1.97 -5.10
CA GLU A 109 -4.74 0.68 -5.44
C GLU A 109 -5.76 -0.41 -5.18
N ASN A 110 -6.11 -1.17 -6.21
CA ASN A 110 -6.97 -2.33 -6.11
C ASN A 110 -6.14 -3.59 -6.33
N GLN A 111 -6.31 -4.59 -5.47
CA GLN A 111 -5.64 -5.88 -5.66
C GLN A 111 -6.64 -7.02 -5.53
N VAL A 112 -6.47 -8.04 -6.35
CA VAL A 112 -7.24 -9.28 -6.32
C VAL A 112 -6.27 -10.44 -6.19
N TYR A 113 -6.42 -11.21 -5.12
CA TYR A 113 -5.67 -12.42 -4.84
C TYR A 113 -6.57 -13.63 -5.07
N ALA A 114 -6.11 -14.59 -5.87
CA ALA A 114 -6.82 -15.83 -6.16
C ALA A 114 -5.84 -16.98 -6.44
N PRO A 115 -6.19 -18.23 -6.12
CA PRO A 115 -5.39 -19.39 -6.51
C PRO A 115 -5.18 -19.46 -8.02
N SER A 116 -3.96 -19.73 -8.45
CA SER A 116 -3.62 -20.08 -9.84
C SER A 116 -3.18 -21.54 -10.00
N GLY A 117 -2.94 -22.22 -8.87
CA GLY A 117 -2.65 -23.64 -8.78
C GLY A 117 -2.83 -24.15 -7.34
N PRO A 118 -2.54 -25.43 -7.07
CA PRO A 118 -2.69 -26.02 -5.72
C PRO A 118 -1.91 -25.27 -4.64
N ASP A 119 -0.69 -24.85 -4.97
CA ASP A 119 0.25 -24.19 -4.04
C ASP A 119 0.69 -22.81 -4.51
N THR A 120 -0.10 -22.18 -5.39
CA THR A 120 0.25 -20.89 -6.00
C THR A 120 -0.93 -19.94 -5.94
N THR A 121 -0.66 -18.69 -5.57
CA THR A 121 -1.65 -17.61 -5.52
C THR A 121 -1.19 -16.43 -6.36
N ASP A 122 -2.01 -16.06 -7.33
CA ASP A 122 -1.79 -14.88 -8.14
C ASP A 122 -2.36 -13.64 -7.45
N VAL A 123 -1.65 -12.52 -7.60
CA VAL A 123 -2.12 -11.19 -7.27
C VAL A 123 -2.12 -10.32 -8.51
N LYS A 124 -3.30 -9.83 -8.89
CA LYS A 124 -3.47 -8.77 -9.88
C LYS A 124 -3.61 -7.44 -9.15
N THR A 125 -2.72 -6.49 -9.44
CA THR A 125 -2.73 -5.14 -8.85
C THR A 125 -3.01 -4.09 -9.92
N VAL A 126 -4.00 -3.24 -9.67
CA VAL A 126 -4.36 -2.10 -10.52
C VAL A 126 -4.30 -0.82 -9.69
N VAL A 127 -3.39 0.08 -10.04
CA VAL A 127 -3.23 1.38 -9.38
C VAL A 127 -3.77 2.47 -10.27
N ARG A 128 -4.73 3.24 -9.74
CA ARG A 128 -5.32 4.40 -10.37
C ARG A 128 -4.78 5.67 -9.73
N PHE A 129 -4.14 6.51 -10.53
CA PHE A 129 -3.73 7.84 -10.14
C PHE A 129 -4.67 8.85 -10.78
N GLU A 130 -5.32 9.66 -9.96
CA GLU A 130 -6.10 10.81 -10.41
C GLU A 130 -5.45 12.09 -9.88
N SER A 131 -4.83 12.85 -10.78
CA SER A 131 -4.42 14.21 -10.49
C SER A 131 -5.59 15.15 -10.72
N LYS A 132 -5.97 15.87 -9.66
CA LYS A 132 -6.97 16.94 -9.68
C LYS A 132 -6.34 18.33 -9.75
N PHE A 133 -5.00 18.40 -9.79
CA PHE A 133 -4.24 19.63 -9.99
C PHE A 133 -4.62 20.27 -11.35
N GLY A 134 -5.14 21.50 -11.32
CA GLY A 134 -5.61 22.24 -12.50
C GLY A 134 -7.13 22.29 -12.69
N ARG A 135 -7.92 21.37 -12.13
CA ARG A 135 -9.40 21.39 -12.26
C ARG A 135 -10.09 22.53 -11.48
N ARG A 136 -9.40 23.11 -10.49
CA ARG A 136 -9.91 24.27 -9.72
C ARG A 136 -9.50 25.63 -10.31
N ALA A 137 -8.55 25.64 -11.25
CA ALA A 137 -8.13 26.86 -11.94
C ALA A 137 -9.14 27.31 -13.01
N GLU A 138 -10.09 26.46 -13.38
CA GLU A 138 -11.12 26.76 -14.39
C GLU A 138 -12.36 27.45 -13.80
N VAL A 139 -12.57 27.37 -12.47
CA VAL A 139 -13.72 28.00 -11.79
C VAL A 139 -13.36 29.36 -11.16
N THR A 140 -12.08 29.71 -11.09
CA THR A 140 -11.63 31.01 -10.58
C THR A 140 -10.93 31.78 -11.68
N GLU A 141 -11.72 32.45 -12.50
CA GLU A 141 -11.24 33.39 -13.52
C GLU A 141 -10.24 34.41 -12.95
N LYS A 142 -9.27 34.81 -13.79
CA LYS A 142 -8.57 36.11 -13.75
C LYS A 142 -7.68 36.39 -12.52
N ARG A 143 -6.44 35.88 -12.54
CA ARG A 143 -5.25 36.65 -12.12
C ARG A 143 -3.93 35.99 -12.51
N GLY A 144 -3.17 36.67 -13.37
CA GLY A 144 -1.71 36.55 -13.43
C GLY A 144 -1.15 35.82 -14.65
N TRP A 145 -0.22 36.48 -15.32
CA TRP A 145 0.66 36.07 -16.43
C TRP A 145 1.53 34.81 -16.15
N LEU A 146 1.16 33.95 -15.18
CA LEU A 146 1.87 32.71 -14.83
C LEU A 146 1.03 31.44 -15.07
N GLY A 147 -0.19 31.57 -15.58
CA GLY A 147 -1.16 30.45 -15.66
C GLY A 147 -0.88 29.37 -16.71
N GLY A 148 0.01 29.59 -17.68
CA GLY A 148 0.14 28.70 -18.85
C GLY A 148 1.28 27.66 -18.78
N TRP A 149 2.34 27.90 -18.00
CA TRP A 149 3.62 27.20 -18.17
C TRP A 149 3.88 26.08 -17.14
N GLY A 150 3.05 25.96 -16.09
CA GLY A 150 3.25 25.03 -14.97
C GLY A 150 2.47 23.72 -15.02
N ALA A 151 1.28 23.70 -15.63
CA ALA A 151 0.37 22.55 -15.52
C ALA A 151 0.89 21.30 -16.27
N GLY A 152 1.38 21.46 -17.50
CA GLY A 152 1.90 20.33 -18.31
C GLY A 152 3.19 19.73 -17.77
N SER A 153 4.07 20.56 -17.22
CA SER A 153 5.36 20.18 -16.62
C SER A 153 5.16 19.40 -15.31
N VAL A 154 4.21 19.85 -14.48
CA VAL A 154 3.80 19.16 -13.26
C VAL A 154 3.09 17.85 -13.60
N GLN A 155 2.26 17.81 -14.62
CA GLN A 155 1.59 16.59 -15.09
C GLN A 155 2.59 15.51 -15.53
N ARG A 156 3.58 15.84 -16.39
CA ARG A 156 4.64 14.89 -16.79
C ARG A 156 5.52 14.45 -15.62
N SER A 157 5.79 15.36 -14.68
CA SER A 157 6.56 15.03 -13.47
C SER A 157 5.79 14.08 -12.56
N ILE A 158 4.47 14.27 -12.42
CA ILE A 158 3.60 13.34 -11.68
C ILE A 158 3.55 11.97 -12.38
N GLU A 159 3.55 11.93 -13.72
CA GLU A 159 3.58 10.67 -14.48
C GLU A 159 4.88 9.88 -14.26
N LEU A 160 6.04 10.52 -14.45
CA LEU A 160 7.35 9.87 -14.31
C LEU A 160 7.58 9.38 -12.88
N VAL A 161 7.25 10.24 -11.91
CA VAL A 161 7.41 9.90 -10.50
C VAL A 161 6.39 8.86 -10.05
N GLY A 162 5.14 8.96 -10.54
CA GLY A 162 4.09 7.97 -10.29
C GLY A 162 4.51 6.58 -10.73
N ARG A 163 5.07 6.45 -11.94
CA ARG A 163 5.57 5.17 -12.47
C ARG A 163 6.72 4.59 -11.64
N SER A 164 7.74 5.41 -11.32
CA SER A 164 8.88 4.93 -10.53
C SER A 164 8.45 4.50 -9.13
N ARG A 165 7.67 5.33 -8.43
CA ARG A 165 7.22 5.03 -7.07
C ARG A 165 6.26 3.85 -7.00
N MET A 166 5.43 3.67 -8.03
CA MET A 166 4.56 2.52 -8.13
C MET A 166 5.38 1.23 -8.28
N ARG A 167 6.36 1.19 -9.19
CA ARG A 167 7.25 0.04 -9.35
C ARG A 167 8.00 -0.30 -8.06
N ASP A 168 8.63 0.71 -7.46
CA ASP A 168 9.40 0.51 -6.23
C ASP A 168 8.51 0.09 -5.05
N GLY A 169 7.29 0.65 -4.99
CA GLY A 169 6.28 0.32 -3.99
C GLY A 169 5.76 -1.12 -4.12
N LEU A 170 5.46 -1.56 -5.34
CA LEU A 170 5.05 -2.94 -5.62
C LEU A 170 6.16 -3.93 -5.27
N GLN A 171 7.41 -3.63 -5.63
CA GLN A 171 8.55 -4.46 -5.28
C GLN A 171 8.70 -4.61 -3.76
N ARG A 172 8.66 -3.50 -3.02
CA ARG A 172 8.72 -3.53 -1.54
C ARG A 172 7.56 -4.29 -0.92
N SER A 173 6.34 -4.15 -1.46
CA SER A 173 5.17 -4.88 -1.01
C SER A 173 5.35 -6.39 -1.16
N ARG A 174 5.88 -6.83 -2.32
CA ARG A 174 6.17 -8.24 -2.61
C ARG A 174 7.23 -8.81 -1.66
N GLU A 175 8.34 -8.11 -1.47
CA GLU A 175 9.41 -8.58 -0.57
C GLU A 175 8.96 -8.59 0.91
N GLY A 176 8.17 -7.60 1.33
CA GLY A 176 7.56 -7.58 2.66
C GLY A 176 6.63 -8.77 2.90
N MET A 177 5.81 -9.12 1.90
CA MET A 177 4.93 -10.30 1.94
C MET A 177 5.71 -11.61 2.01
N LYS A 178 6.80 -11.76 1.25
CA LYS A 178 7.64 -12.97 1.28
C LYS A 178 8.19 -13.25 2.68
N ILE A 179 8.72 -12.23 3.36
CA ILE A 179 9.20 -12.39 4.74
C ILE A 179 8.08 -12.90 5.66
N VAL A 180 6.89 -12.33 5.57
CA VAL A 180 5.77 -12.74 6.44
C VAL A 180 5.32 -14.17 6.11
N LEU A 181 5.34 -14.56 4.84
CA LEU A 181 5.04 -15.92 4.41
C LEU A 181 6.08 -16.93 4.92
N GLU A 182 7.36 -16.60 4.85
CA GLU A 182 8.45 -17.41 5.41
C GLU A 182 8.30 -17.57 6.93
N GLN A 183 8.03 -16.47 7.65
CA GLN A 183 7.77 -16.50 9.08
C GLN A 183 6.56 -17.39 9.44
N LEU A 184 5.48 -17.31 8.66
CA LEU A 184 4.31 -18.17 8.85
C LEU A 184 4.64 -19.64 8.60
N ARG A 185 5.49 -19.94 7.60
CA ARG A 185 5.93 -21.30 7.28
C ARG A 185 6.82 -21.89 8.38
N GLU A 186 7.77 -21.12 8.90
CA GLU A 186 8.73 -21.59 9.90
C GLU A 186 8.13 -21.69 11.31
N ARG A 187 7.34 -20.69 11.71
CA ARG A 187 6.94 -20.47 13.11
C ARG A 187 5.46 -20.72 13.35
N GLY A 188 4.67 -20.86 12.29
CA GLY A 188 3.22 -20.92 12.36
C GLY A 188 2.60 -19.59 12.82
N PHE A 189 1.28 -19.51 12.72
CA PHE A 189 0.51 -18.31 13.08
C PHE A 189 0.77 -17.81 14.50
N VAL A 190 0.75 -18.72 15.49
CA VAL A 190 0.92 -18.37 16.91
C VAL A 190 2.30 -17.78 17.16
N GLY A 191 3.34 -18.33 16.53
CA GLY A 191 4.71 -17.82 16.64
C GLY A 191 4.81 -16.38 16.12
N VAL A 192 4.26 -16.12 14.92
CA VAL A 192 4.25 -14.78 14.31
C VAL A 192 3.52 -13.76 15.18
N VAL A 193 2.31 -14.09 15.66
CA VAL A 193 1.52 -13.17 16.49
C VAL A 193 2.20 -12.91 17.84
N LYS A 194 2.82 -13.93 18.45
CA LYS A 194 3.55 -13.78 19.72
C LYS A 194 4.73 -12.83 19.57
N GLU A 195 5.50 -12.94 18.50
CA GLU A 195 6.63 -12.04 18.21
C GLU A 195 6.17 -10.60 17.96
N GLN A 196 5.08 -10.42 17.20
CA GLN A 196 4.47 -9.11 16.97
C GLN A 196 4.02 -8.45 18.29
N ARG A 197 3.41 -9.22 19.20
CA ARG A 197 2.92 -8.73 20.51
C ARG A 197 4.03 -8.45 21.52
N GLN A 198 5.02 -9.33 21.60
CA GLN A 198 6.11 -9.22 22.58
C GLN A 198 7.13 -8.13 22.23
N GLY A 199 6.93 -7.42 21.11
CA GLY A 199 7.84 -6.37 20.70
C GLY A 199 9.23 -6.88 20.30
N GLN A 200 9.40 -8.22 20.19
CA GLN A 200 10.66 -8.89 19.81
C GLN A 200 11.12 -8.56 18.39
N TRP A 201 10.31 -7.81 17.64
CA TRP A 201 10.75 -7.06 16.48
C TRP A 201 11.77 -5.94 16.80
N GLU A 202 12.35 -5.84 18.01
CA GLU A 202 13.43 -4.89 18.33
C GLU A 202 14.59 -4.91 17.31
N ARG A 203 14.91 -6.10 16.74
CA ARG A 203 15.87 -6.23 15.63
C ARG A 203 15.50 -5.33 14.44
N TRP A 204 14.23 -5.28 14.11
CA TRP A 204 13.67 -4.44 13.05
C TRP A 204 13.35 -3.02 13.55
N LYS A 205 13.04 -2.78 14.85
CA LYS A 205 12.91 -1.41 15.41
C LYS A 205 14.16 -0.58 15.23
N LYS A 206 15.33 -1.19 15.38
CA LYS A 206 16.61 -0.52 15.12
C LYS A 206 16.70 -0.08 13.65
N VAL A 207 16.31 -0.94 12.70
CA VAL A 207 16.21 -0.59 11.27
C VAL A 207 15.17 0.52 11.03
N TRP A 208 14.04 0.47 11.73
CA TRP A 208 12.95 1.47 11.64
C TRP A 208 13.28 2.84 12.25
N ARG A 209 14.09 2.89 13.33
CA ARG A 209 14.61 4.12 13.93
C ARG A 209 15.81 4.70 13.16
N GLY A 210 16.30 3.98 12.14
CA GLY A 210 17.51 4.36 11.39
C GLY A 210 18.82 4.07 12.13
N GLU A 211 18.78 3.21 13.15
CA GLU A 211 19.86 2.89 14.08
C GLU A 211 20.58 1.56 13.77
N GLY A 212 20.26 0.87 12.66
CA GLY A 212 20.89 -0.41 12.34
C GLY A 212 20.92 -0.76 10.85
N LYS A 213 22.11 -1.13 10.34
CA LYS A 213 22.24 -1.97 9.14
C LYS A 213 22.01 -3.43 9.56
N VAL A 214 21.22 -4.16 8.79
CA VAL A 214 21.11 -5.62 8.97
C VAL A 214 22.44 -6.21 8.52
N GLN A 215 23.25 -6.70 9.46
CA GLN A 215 24.27 -7.69 9.13
C GLN A 215 23.54 -9.02 8.91
N GLU A 216 23.65 -9.55 7.70
CA GLU A 216 23.36 -10.95 7.41
C GLU A 216 24.46 -11.76 8.12
N GLU A 217 24.11 -12.39 9.24
CA GLU A 217 24.95 -13.45 9.78
C GLU A 217 24.78 -14.68 8.89
N SER A 218 25.93 -15.18 8.43
CA SER A 218 26.12 -16.31 7.52
C SER A 218 25.93 -17.66 8.21
#